data_AF-A0A382BBG0-F1
#
_entry.id   AF-A0A382BBG0-F1
#
_cell.length_a   1.000
_cell.length_b   1.000
_cell.length_c   1.000
_cell.angle_alpha   90.00
_cell.angle_beta   90.00
_cell.angle_gamma   90.00
#
_symmetry.space_group_name_H-M   'P 1'
#
loop_
_entity.id
_entity.type
_entity.pdbx_description
1 polymer ?
#
loop_
_entity_poly.entity_id
_entity_poly.type
_entity_poly.pdbx_seq_one_letter_code
_entity_poly.pdbx_strand_id
1 'polypeptide(L)'
;MKVSEYIDYLTTGECSKLAIASVGDTSANPDPVPSAVQTINQNKFINYINLANLALHKRFHLLVKTFEMDNPLDGEEFTLPSNFLVPIHAYYTSDYVQVPIKDDSVKLVSDVDQHVSILLPEPFKAVIKGTDAEDPQRTQILIKYAAAPTKARTTYADLKINEVYTEALLNYSAYKAHSSISGDIKDENNTYYLR
;
A
#
# COMPACT_ATOMS: atom_id res chain seq x y z
N MET A 1 6.63 -11.73 -11.13
CA MET A 1 6.35 -11.24 -12.50
C MET A 1 6.95 -9.85 -12.67
N LYS A 2 7.54 -9.60 -13.83
CA LYS A 2 8.09 -8.29 -14.23
C LYS A 2 6.97 -7.37 -14.70
N VAL A 3 7.18 -6.06 -14.60
CA VAL A 3 6.24 -5.05 -15.10
C VAL A 3 5.92 -5.24 -16.59
N SER A 4 6.90 -5.66 -17.41
CA SER A 4 6.73 -5.96 -18.83
C SER A 4 5.67 -7.02 -19.08
N GLU A 5 5.65 -8.08 -18.28
CA GLU A 5 4.67 -9.18 -18.43
C GLU A 5 3.25 -8.67 -18.17
N TYR A 6 3.07 -7.81 -17.16
CA TYR A 6 1.77 -7.16 -16.91
C TYR A 6 1.36 -6.20 -18.04
N ILE A 7 2.31 -5.45 -18.61
CA ILE A 7 2.07 -4.58 -19.77
C ILE A 7 1.65 -5.40 -20.99
N ASP A 8 2.32 -6.52 -21.24
CA ASP A 8 2.00 -7.42 -22.34
C ASP A 8 0.57 -7.96 -22.20
N TYR A 9 0.16 -8.38 -21.00
CA TYR A 9 -1.23 -8.78 -20.73
C TYR A 9 -2.25 -7.66 -21.00
N LEU A 10 -1.96 -6.44 -20.56
CA LEU A 10 -2.86 -5.30 -20.74
C LEU A 10 -2.95 -4.86 -22.21
N THR A 11 -1.87 -5.00 -22.98
CA THR A 11 -1.83 -4.58 -24.40
C THR A 11 -2.36 -5.64 -25.35
N THR A 12 -2.17 -6.93 -25.04
CA THR A 12 -2.59 -8.07 -25.89
C THR A 12 -3.94 -8.67 -25.51
N GLY A 13 -4.42 -8.45 -24.29
CA GLY A 13 -5.66 -9.01 -23.74
C GLY A 13 -6.89 -8.12 -23.85
N GLU A 14 -7.86 -8.32 -22.93
CA GLU A 14 -9.18 -7.66 -22.89
C GLU A 14 -9.13 -6.12 -22.71
N CYS A 15 -7.97 -5.58 -22.34
CA CYS A 15 -7.71 -4.15 -22.18
C CYS A 15 -7.14 -3.48 -23.44
N SER A 16 -7.21 -4.12 -24.61
CA SER A 16 -6.83 -3.53 -25.91
C SER A 16 -7.54 -2.20 -26.23
N LYS A 17 -8.62 -1.89 -25.50
CA LYS A 17 -9.35 -0.60 -25.52
C LYS A 17 -8.68 0.52 -24.74
N LEU A 18 -7.64 0.26 -23.94
CA LEU A 18 -6.80 1.32 -23.39
C LEU A 18 -6.17 2.04 -24.59
N ALA A 19 -6.33 3.37 -24.68
CA ALA A 19 -5.81 4.21 -25.78
C ALA A 19 -4.26 4.30 -25.83
N ILE A 20 -3.58 3.26 -25.34
CA ILE A 20 -2.13 3.14 -25.17
C ILE A 20 -1.70 1.80 -25.80
N ALA A 21 -1.87 1.68 -27.12
CA ALA A 21 -1.60 0.43 -27.84
C ALA A 21 -0.12 0.22 -28.22
N SER A 22 0.69 1.29 -28.27
CA SER A 22 2.11 1.21 -28.68
C SER A 22 3.02 1.51 -27.50
N VAL A 23 3.60 0.45 -26.93
CA VAL A 23 4.58 0.53 -25.83
C VAL A 23 6.00 0.20 -26.28
N GLY A 24 6.19 -0.27 -27.52
CA GLY A 24 7.52 -0.66 -28.04
C GLY A 24 8.12 -1.86 -27.29
N ASP A 25 9.41 -2.11 -27.49
CA ASP A 25 10.14 -3.14 -26.75
C ASP A 25 10.29 -2.72 -25.27
N THR A 26 9.85 -3.60 -24.36
CA THR A 26 9.86 -3.40 -22.90
C THR A 26 11.01 -4.13 -22.20
N SER A 27 11.90 -4.77 -22.95
CA SER A 27 13.06 -5.47 -22.44
C SER A 27 14.08 -4.50 -21.81
N ALA A 28 15.08 -5.05 -21.11
CA ALA A 28 16.12 -4.24 -20.48
C ALA A 28 17.02 -3.51 -21.49
N ASN A 29 17.17 -4.07 -22.70
CA ASN A 29 17.99 -3.52 -23.78
C ASN A 29 17.14 -3.49 -25.06
N PRO A 30 16.25 -2.50 -25.22
CA PRO A 30 15.27 -2.52 -26.28
C PRO A 30 15.90 -2.25 -27.65
N ASP A 31 15.53 -3.05 -28.64
CA ASP A 31 15.95 -2.87 -30.04
C ASP A 31 14.77 -3.13 -31.01
N PRO A 32 14.26 -2.10 -31.71
CA PRO A 32 14.72 -0.70 -31.71
C PRO A 32 14.40 0.04 -30.41
N VAL A 33 15.19 1.09 -30.12
CA VAL A 33 14.96 1.97 -28.97
C VAL A 33 13.54 2.58 -29.02
N PRO A 34 12.78 2.59 -27.89
CA PRO A 34 11.44 3.14 -27.87
C PRO A 34 11.41 4.63 -28.22
N SER A 35 10.45 5.00 -29.08
CA SER A 35 10.15 6.40 -29.39
C SER A 35 9.67 7.17 -28.14
N ALA A 36 9.70 8.49 -28.20
CA ALA A 36 9.24 9.34 -27.09
C ALA A 36 7.79 9.03 -26.66
N VAL A 37 6.91 8.75 -27.63
CA VAL A 37 5.50 8.38 -27.37
C VAL A 37 5.43 7.03 -26.65
N GLN A 38 6.22 6.04 -27.07
CA GLN A 38 6.28 4.73 -26.41
C GLN A 38 6.80 4.82 -24.98
N THR A 39 7.83 5.64 -24.72
CA THR A 39 8.33 5.88 -23.36
C THR A 39 7.27 6.53 -22.46
N ILE A 40 6.51 7.50 -22.98
CA ILE A 40 5.37 8.10 -22.25
C ILE A 40 4.33 7.02 -21.91
N ASN A 41 4.04 6.15 -22.85
CA ASN A 41 3.08 5.06 -22.69
C ASN A 41 3.54 4.02 -21.67
N GLN A 42 4.81 3.59 -21.72
CA GLN A 42 5.43 2.72 -20.72
C GLN A 42 5.33 3.33 -19.31
N ASN A 43 5.65 4.61 -19.15
CA ASN A 43 5.58 5.31 -17.87
C ASN A 43 4.15 5.37 -17.31
N LYS A 44 3.14 5.56 -18.17
CA LYS A 44 1.72 5.52 -17.75
C LYS A 44 1.36 4.14 -17.20
N PHE A 45 1.72 3.06 -17.90
CA PHE A 45 1.46 1.70 -17.41
C PHE A 45 2.20 1.39 -16.10
N ILE A 46 3.48 1.75 -15.99
CA ILE A 46 4.26 1.60 -14.75
C ILE A 46 3.54 2.29 -13.58
N ASN A 47 2.97 3.48 -13.80
CA ASN A 47 2.23 4.19 -12.76
C ASN A 47 0.96 3.46 -12.33
N TYR A 48 0.12 2.96 -13.25
CA TYR A 48 -1.08 2.19 -12.89
C TYR A 48 -0.73 0.88 -12.17
N ILE A 49 0.35 0.23 -12.59
CA ILE A 49 0.87 -0.98 -11.93
C ILE A 49 1.38 -0.66 -10.52
N ASN A 50 2.10 0.44 -10.33
CA ASN A 50 2.53 0.89 -9.01
C ASN A 50 1.35 1.24 -8.09
N LEU A 51 0.30 1.87 -8.61
CA LEU A 51 -0.92 2.17 -7.85
C LEU A 51 -1.67 0.88 -7.45
N ALA A 52 -1.77 -0.09 -8.35
CA ALA A 52 -2.33 -1.41 -8.06
C ALA A 52 -1.51 -2.14 -6.99
N ASN A 53 -0.20 -2.17 -7.15
CA ASN A 53 0.71 -2.80 -6.21
C ASN A 53 0.58 -2.19 -4.80
N LEU A 54 0.50 -0.86 -4.70
CA LEU A 54 0.27 -0.14 -3.44
C LEU A 54 -1.08 -0.52 -2.81
N ALA A 55 -2.15 -0.58 -3.60
CA ALA A 55 -3.48 -0.94 -3.12
C ALA A 55 -3.54 -2.39 -2.60
N LEU A 56 -2.90 -3.32 -3.28
CA LEU A 56 -2.80 -4.72 -2.85
C LEU A 56 -2.02 -4.86 -1.54
N HIS A 57 -0.88 -4.17 -1.40
CA HIS A 57 -0.10 -4.17 -0.16
C HIS A 57 -0.90 -3.61 1.02
N LYS A 58 -1.72 -2.57 0.78
CA LYS A 58 -2.61 -2.02 1.80
C LYS A 58 -3.72 -3.00 2.19
N ARG A 59 -4.35 -3.70 1.22
CA ARG A 59 -5.53 -4.55 1.46
C ARG A 59 -5.19 -5.93 2.01
N PHE A 60 -4.11 -6.54 1.54
CA PHE A 60 -3.73 -7.92 1.87
C PHE A 60 -2.50 -8.01 2.78
N HIS A 61 -1.95 -6.86 3.21
CA HIS A 61 -0.80 -6.79 4.10
C HIS A 61 0.41 -7.62 3.61
N LEU A 62 0.67 -7.55 2.30
CA LEU A 62 1.67 -8.42 1.63
C LEU A 62 3.09 -8.21 2.14
N LEU A 63 3.39 -7.02 2.67
CA LEU A 63 4.63 -6.72 3.37
C LEU A 63 4.29 -6.22 4.77
N VAL A 64 4.60 -7.03 5.77
CA VAL A 64 4.42 -6.67 7.18
C VAL A 64 5.76 -6.25 7.77
N LYS A 65 5.77 -5.13 8.50
CA LYS A 65 6.91 -4.66 9.27
C LYS A 65 6.49 -4.33 10.69
N THR A 66 7.47 -4.25 11.58
CA THR A 66 7.29 -3.85 12.97
C THR A 66 7.94 -2.49 13.18
N PHE A 67 7.27 -1.63 13.93
CA PHE A 67 7.81 -0.38 14.45
C PHE A 67 7.83 -0.46 15.98
N GLU A 68 8.95 -0.11 16.59
CA GLU A 68 9.14 -0.19 18.03
C GLU A 68 9.02 1.22 18.64
N MET A 69 8.23 1.33 19.70
CA MET A 69 8.08 2.53 20.52
C MET A 69 8.69 2.25 21.89
N ASP A 70 9.78 2.94 22.19
CA ASP A 70 10.52 2.78 23.44
C ASP A 70 10.07 3.81 24.47
N ASN A 71 9.78 3.33 25.68
CA ASN A 71 9.28 4.08 26.84
C ASN A 71 8.11 5.04 26.52
N PRO A 72 7.02 4.57 25.88
CA PRO A 72 5.93 5.43 25.47
C PRO A 72 5.23 6.09 26.66
N LEU A 73 5.17 7.42 26.68
CA LEU A 73 4.49 8.22 27.72
C LEU A 73 3.15 8.78 27.22
N ASP A 74 2.22 9.04 28.15
CA ASP A 74 0.95 9.69 27.81
C ASP A 74 1.16 11.03 27.11
N GLY A 75 0.53 11.19 25.93
CA GLY A 75 0.64 12.38 25.10
C GLY A 75 1.88 12.45 24.22
N GLU A 76 2.80 11.48 24.30
CA GLU A 76 3.99 11.43 23.45
C GLU A 76 3.62 11.14 21.99
N GLU A 77 4.32 11.81 21.07
CA GLU A 77 4.16 11.64 19.64
C GLU A 77 5.34 10.86 19.03
N PHE A 78 5.01 9.87 18.21
CA PHE A 78 5.97 9.08 17.45
C PHE A 78 5.78 9.32 15.96
N THR A 79 6.90 9.52 15.26
CA THR A 79 6.90 9.57 13.79
C THR A 79 6.99 8.16 13.23
N LEU A 80 5.94 7.73 12.55
CA LEU A 80 5.91 6.42 11.90
C LEU A 80 6.79 6.42 10.64
N PRO A 81 7.28 5.23 10.22
CA PRO A 81 8.08 5.10 9.01
C PRO A 81 7.37 5.64 7.76
N SER A 82 8.13 6.23 6.84
CA SER A 82 7.60 6.81 5.59
C SER A 82 6.91 5.80 4.66
N ASN A 83 7.15 4.51 4.87
CA ASN A 83 6.52 3.41 4.17
C ASN A 83 5.31 2.83 4.93
N PHE A 84 4.85 3.45 6.01
CA PHE A 84 3.66 3.00 6.74
C PHE A 84 2.40 3.16 5.88
N LEU A 85 1.55 2.12 5.80
CA LEU A 85 0.25 2.19 5.11
C LEU A 85 -0.94 2.12 6.05
N VAL A 86 -0.98 1.10 6.90
CA VAL A 86 -2.10 0.83 7.81
C VAL A 86 -1.58 0.01 8.99
N PRO A 87 -2.02 0.30 10.22
CA PRO A 87 -1.69 -0.55 11.37
C PRO A 87 -2.46 -1.88 11.26
N ILE A 88 -1.87 -2.96 11.78
CA ILE A 88 -2.52 -4.28 11.83
C ILE A 88 -2.88 -4.62 13.27
N HIS A 89 -1.89 -4.60 14.17
CA HIS A 89 -2.07 -4.77 15.61
C HIS A 89 -0.88 -4.19 16.36
N ALA A 90 -1.09 -3.79 17.60
CA ALA A 90 -0.04 -3.37 18.52
C ALA A 90 -0.07 -4.23 19.78
N TYR A 91 1.10 -4.48 20.36
CA TYR A 91 1.23 -5.24 21.60
C TYR A 91 2.47 -4.83 22.38
N TYR A 92 2.48 -5.08 23.68
CA TYR A 92 3.69 -4.94 24.49
C TYR A 92 4.69 -6.06 24.20
N THR A 93 5.97 -5.73 24.12
CA THR A 93 7.03 -6.72 23.81
C THR A 93 7.16 -7.80 24.89
N SER A 94 6.90 -7.45 26.15
CA SER A 94 7.15 -8.32 27.31
C SER A 94 6.18 -9.49 27.42
N ASP A 95 4.89 -9.25 27.17
CA ASP A 95 3.79 -10.18 27.47
C ASP A 95 2.84 -10.40 26.27
N TYR A 96 3.06 -9.71 25.15
CA TYR A 96 2.20 -9.73 23.96
C TYR A 96 0.76 -9.30 24.22
N VAL A 97 0.50 -8.59 25.33
CA VAL A 97 -0.82 -8.01 25.60
C VAL A 97 -1.10 -6.95 24.54
N GLN A 98 -2.28 -7.07 23.92
CA GLN A 98 -2.67 -6.21 22.82
C GLN A 98 -2.93 -4.77 23.32
N VAL A 99 -2.33 -3.81 22.62
CA VAL A 99 -2.61 -2.38 22.81
C VAL A 99 -3.64 -1.96 21.75
N PRO A 100 -4.79 -1.40 22.15
CA PRO A 100 -5.80 -0.96 21.20
C PRO A 100 -5.30 0.21 20.34
N ILE A 101 -5.55 0.11 19.03
CA ILE A 101 -5.30 1.19 18.06
C ILE A 101 -6.65 1.82 17.74
N LYS A 102 -6.77 3.13 17.97
CA LYS A 102 -7.99 3.90 17.73
C LYS A 102 -7.75 4.83 16.52
N ASP A 103 -8.60 4.69 15.52
CA ASP A 103 -8.58 5.49 14.27
C ASP A 103 -9.50 6.73 14.36
N ASP A 104 -10.29 6.85 15.43
CA ASP A 104 -11.18 7.98 15.63
C ASP A 104 -10.42 9.22 16.11
N SER A 105 -10.53 10.30 15.35
CA SER A 105 -9.95 11.61 15.63
C SER A 105 -10.69 12.41 16.73
N VAL A 106 -11.74 11.86 17.35
CA VAL A 106 -12.63 12.61 18.26
C VAL A 106 -13.10 11.78 19.46
N LYS A 107 -12.43 11.94 20.60
CA LYS A 107 -12.91 12.69 21.78
C LYS A 107 -11.91 12.50 22.93
N LEU A 108 -11.23 13.58 23.26
CA LEU A 108 -10.43 13.76 24.45
C LEU A 108 -11.37 13.74 25.67
N VAL A 109 -11.58 12.57 26.27
CA VAL A 109 -12.10 12.53 27.64
C VAL A 109 -10.88 12.50 28.54
N SER A 110 -10.72 13.57 29.31
CA SER A 110 -9.70 13.77 30.33
C SER A 110 -9.92 12.89 31.57
N ASP A 111 -10.37 11.65 31.36
CA ASP A 111 -10.37 10.65 32.41
C ASP A 111 -9.00 9.98 32.38
N VAL A 112 -8.49 9.61 33.57
CA VAL A 112 -7.25 8.85 33.72
C VAL A 112 -7.49 7.48 33.10
N ASP A 113 -7.30 7.36 31.79
CA ASP A 113 -7.45 6.10 31.07
C ASP A 113 -6.28 5.20 31.50
N GLN A 114 -6.57 4.25 32.39
CA GLN A 114 -5.60 3.26 32.87
C GLN A 114 -5.21 2.26 31.76
N HIS A 115 -5.85 2.34 30.59
CA HIS A 115 -5.55 1.50 29.45
C HIS A 115 -4.77 2.30 28.41
N VAL A 116 -3.53 1.88 28.16
CA VAL A 116 -2.73 2.47 27.10
C VAL A 116 -3.38 2.19 25.74
N SER A 117 -3.46 3.21 24.89
CA SER A 117 -3.95 3.11 23.52
C SER A 117 -3.13 3.97 22.56
N ILE A 118 -3.13 3.59 21.28
CA ILE A 118 -2.45 4.33 20.22
C ILE A 118 -3.48 5.05 19.36
N LEU A 119 -3.37 6.36 19.26
CA LEU A 119 -4.13 7.19 18.32
C LEU A 119 -3.31 7.48 17.07
N LEU A 120 -3.96 7.46 15.91
CA LEU A 120 -3.34 7.83 14.63
C LEU A 120 -4.03 9.07 14.04
N PRO A 121 -3.79 10.28 14.62
CA PRO A 121 -4.53 11.48 14.24
C PRO A 121 -4.17 12.01 12.85
N GLU A 122 -2.97 11.72 12.36
CA GLU A 122 -2.46 12.16 11.07
C GLU A 122 -1.70 11.02 10.38
N PRO A 123 -1.58 11.05 9.04
CA PRO A 123 -0.69 10.14 8.34
C PRO A 123 0.73 10.23 8.91
N PHE A 124 1.31 9.08 9.22
CA PHE A 124 2.65 8.92 9.78
C PHE A 124 2.87 9.46 11.20
N LYS A 125 1.83 9.79 11.95
CA LYS A 125 1.95 10.12 13.37
C LYS A 125 1.15 9.17 14.24
N ALA A 126 1.75 8.77 15.34
CA ALA A 126 1.10 8.02 16.40
C ALA A 126 1.22 8.79 17.72
N VAL A 127 0.14 8.85 18.48
CA VAL A 127 0.08 9.50 19.79
C VAL A 127 -0.32 8.46 20.83
N ILE A 128 0.46 8.37 21.90
CA ILE A 128 0.17 7.48 23.01
C ILE A 128 -0.86 8.12 23.93
N LYS A 129 -1.81 7.32 24.41
CA LYS A 129 -2.80 7.74 25.41
C LYS A 129 -2.88 6.77 26.56
N GLY A 130 -2.98 7.31 27.77
CA GLY A 130 -3.06 6.53 29.00
C GLY A 130 -1.67 6.13 29.51
N THR A 131 -1.64 5.66 30.75
CA THR A 131 -0.42 5.23 31.43
C THR A 131 -0.56 3.78 31.85
N ASP A 132 0.47 2.98 31.59
CA ASP A 132 0.49 1.59 32.04
C ASP A 132 0.51 1.53 33.57
N ALA A 133 -0.50 0.86 34.14
CA ALA A 133 -0.66 0.71 35.59
C ALA A 133 -0.05 -0.58 36.15
N GLU A 134 0.54 -1.43 35.30
CA GLU A 134 1.22 -2.66 35.74
C GLU A 134 2.53 -2.39 36.52
N ASP A 135 2.88 -3.30 37.42
CA ASP A 135 4.15 -3.29 38.17
C ASP A 135 4.89 -4.64 37.98
N PRO A 136 6.02 -4.67 37.25
CA PRO A 136 6.72 -3.53 36.65
C PRO A 136 6.02 -3.01 35.39
N GLN A 137 6.12 -1.69 35.16
CA GLN A 137 5.59 -1.05 33.96
C GLN A 137 6.23 -1.59 32.69
N ARG A 138 5.41 -1.80 31.66
CA ARG A 138 5.87 -2.25 30.34
C ARG A 138 6.39 -1.06 29.56
N THR A 139 7.61 -1.17 29.08
CA THR A 139 8.36 -0.04 28.51
C THR A 139 8.46 -0.07 26.99
N GLN A 140 7.90 -1.07 26.31
CA GLN A 140 8.02 -1.17 24.86
C GLN A 140 6.74 -1.67 24.21
N ILE A 141 6.29 -0.92 23.18
CA ILE A 141 5.15 -1.29 22.35
C ILE A 141 5.63 -1.55 20.92
N LEU A 142 5.18 -2.66 20.35
CA LEU A 142 5.44 -3.04 18.97
C LEU A 142 4.18 -2.84 18.14
N ILE A 143 4.26 -2.00 17.12
CA ILE A 143 3.21 -1.85 16.11
C ILE A 143 3.58 -2.68 14.89
N LYS A 144 2.78 -3.71 14.59
CA LYS A 144 2.82 -4.34 13.27
C LYS A 144 1.96 -3.55 12.30
N TYR A 145 2.55 -3.24 11.15
CA TYR A 145 1.90 -2.44 10.11
C TYR A 145 2.15 -3.04 8.73
N ALA A 146 1.21 -2.80 7.81
CA ALA A 146 1.43 -3.08 6.41
C ALA A 146 2.28 -1.96 5.80
N ALA A 147 3.33 -2.34 5.08
CA ALA A 147 4.31 -1.45 4.51
C ALA A 147 4.11 -1.25 2.99
N ALA A 148 4.43 -0.05 2.52
CA ALA A 148 4.44 0.31 1.12
C ALA A 148 5.53 -0.48 0.37
N PRO A 149 5.22 -1.02 -0.82
CA PRO A 149 6.22 -1.66 -1.66
C PRO A 149 7.16 -0.63 -2.28
N THR A 150 8.33 -1.09 -2.72
CA THR A 150 9.20 -0.29 -3.57
C THR A 150 8.53 -0.05 -4.92
N LYS A 151 8.46 1.22 -5.34
CA LYS A 151 7.90 1.59 -6.65
C LYS A 151 8.80 1.09 -7.78
N ALA A 152 8.21 0.40 -8.75
CA ALA A 152 8.88 0.07 -10.00
C ALA A 152 9.18 1.36 -10.78
N ARG A 153 10.40 1.45 -11.33
CA ARG A 153 10.84 2.58 -12.16
C ARG A 153 11.02 2.21 -13.62
N THR A 154 11.02 0.91 -13.93
CA THR A 154 11.30 0.37 -15.25
C THR A 154 10.37 -0.80 -15.53
N THR A 155 10.21 -1.14 -16.80
CA THR A 155 9.42 -2.28 -17.27
C THR A 155 10.01 -3.63 -16.86
N TYR A 156 11.33 -3.73 -16.65
CA TYR A 156 11.98 -4.97 -16.23
C TYR A 156 12.01 -5.18 -14.70
N ALA A 157 11.50 -4.22 -13.92
CA ALA A 157 11.42 -4.35 -12.47
C ALA A 157 10.49 -5.52 -12.09
N ASP A 158 10.94 -6.37 -11.18
CA ASP A 158 10.13 -7.43 -10.58
C ASP A 158 9.39 -6.88 -9.36
N LEU A 159 8.07 -6.97 -9.37
CA LEU A 159 7.25 -6.45 -8.28
C LEU A 159 7.32 -7.32 -7.02
N LYS A 160 7.86 -8.54 -7.11
CA LYS A 160 7.96 -9.50 -6.00
C LYS A 160 6.60 -9.82 -5.36
N ILE A 161 5.55 -9.82 -6.19
CA ILE A 161 4.19 -10.21 -5.80
C ILE A 161 3.97 -11.68 -6.17
N ASN A 162 3.32 -12.42 -5.28
CA ASN A 162 2.90 -13.80 -5.53
C ASN A 162 1.85 -13.86 -6.66
N GLU A 163 1.93 -14.89 -7.50
CA GLU A 163 1.04 -15.11 -8.65
C GLU A 163 -0.46 -15.12 -8.30
N VAL A 164 -0.81 -15.48 -7.07
CA VAL A 164 -2.21 -15.47 -6.58
C VAL A 164 -2.83 -14.07 -6.66
N TYR A 165 -2.02 -13.01 -6.61
CA TYR A 165 -2.50 -11.63 -6.71
C TYR A 165 -2.35 -11.03 -8.12
N THR A 166 -1.85 -11.79 -9.10
CA THR A 166 -1.66 -11.32 -10.48
C THR A 166 -2.97 -10.84 -11.09
N GLU A 167 -4.05 -11.62 -10.95
CA GLU A 167 -5.37 -11.25 -11.46
C GLU A 167 -5.87 -9.95 -10.81
N ALA A 168 -5.76 -9.85 -9.48
CA ALA A 168 -6.17 -8.65 -8.75
C ALA A 168 -5.36 -7.41 -9.16
N LEU A 169 -4.06 -7.56 -9.43
CA LEU A 169 -3.21 -6.48 -9.91
C LEU A 169 -3.64 -6.04 -11.30
N LEU A 170 -3.78 -6.98 -12.24
CA LEU A 170 -4.20 -6.72 -13.61
C LEU A 170 -5.54 -6.00 -13.65
N ASN A 171 -6.53 -6.50 -12.90
CA ASN A 171 -7.86 -5.91 -12.83
C ASN A 171 -7.82 -4.48 -12.31
N TYR A 172 -7.07 -4.21 -11.23
CA TYR A 172 -6.96 -2.86 -10.70
C TYR A 172 -6.25 -1.92 -11.67
N SER A 173 -5.13 -2.35 -12.26
CA SER A 173 -4.37 -1.56 -13.22
C SER A 173 -5.18 -1.25 -14.47
N ALA A 174 -5.90 -2.23 -15.01
CA ALA A 174 -6.80 -2.09 -16.14
C ALA A 174 -7.90 -1.06 -15.85
N TYR A 175 -8.64 -1.25 -14.75
CA TYR A 175 -9.74 -0.37 -14.37
C TYR A 175 -9.29 1.09 -14.17
N LYS A 176 -8.16 1.31 -13.47
CA LYS A 176 -7.62 2.67 -13.28
C LYS A 176 -7.14 3.28 -14.59
N ALA A 177 -6.52 2.49 -15.45
CA ALA A 177 -6.09 2.95 -16.76
C ALA A 177 -7.30 3.34 -17.62
N HIS A 178 -8.33 2.50 -17.69
CA HIS A 178 -9.55 2.76 -18.45
C HIS A 178 -10.25 4.02 -17.95
N SER A 179 -10.54 4.10 -16.64
CA SER A 179 -11.18 5.27 -16.02
C SER A 179 -10.48 6.59 -16.35
N SER A 180 -9.15 6.59 -16.43
CA SER A 180 -8.37 7.78 -16.77
C SER A 180 -8.33 8.14 -18.26
N ILE A 181 -8.65 7.19 -19.14
CA ILE A 181 -8.57 7.35 -20.59
C ILE A 181 -9.95 7.61 -21.20
N SER A 182 -10.95 6.79 -20.87
CA SER A 182 -12.29 6.90 -21.44
C SER A 182 -13.13 7.97 -20.74
N GLY A 183 -12.88 8.22 -19.45
CA GLY A 183 -13.74 9.05 -18.60
C GLY A 183 -15.12 8.45 -18.33
N ASP A 184 -15.48 7.36 -19.01
CA ASP A 184 -16.75 6.65 -18.88
C ASP A 184 -16.54 5.33 -18.13
N ILE A 185 -16.64 5.41 -16.81
CA ILE A 185 -16.52 4.27 -15.89
C ILE A 185 -17.71 3.28 -16.04
N LYS A 186 -18.78 3.68 -16.75
CA LYS A 186 -20.00 2.87 -16.90
C LYS A 186 -19.96 1.96 -18.13
N ASP A 187 -19.12 2.26 -19.11
CA ASP A 187 -18.96 1.48 -20.34
C ASP A 187 -18.07 0.23 -20.18
N GLU A 188 -17.30 0.16 -19.09
CA GLU A 188 -16.61 -1.08 -18.70
C GLU A 188 -17.57 -1.99 -17.94
N ASN A 189 -17.64 -3.25 -18.37
CA ASN A 189 -18.50 -4.28 -17.81
C ASN A 189 -18.10 -4.58 -16.35
N ASN A 190 -18.62 -3.78 -15.42
CA ASN A 190 -18.29 -3.73 -13.99
C ASN A 190 -18.51 -5.06 -13.23
N THR A 191 -19.10 -6.07 -13.88
CA THR A 191 -19.33 -7.39 -13.29
C THR A 191 -18.04 -8.18 -13.04
N TYR A 192 -16.95 -7.85 -13.74
CA TYR A 192 -15.66 -8.54 -13.56
C TYR A 192 -14.83 -7.99 -12.38
N TYR A 193 -15.00 -6.71 -12.01
CA TYR A 193 -14.21 -6.01 -10.98
C TYR A 193 -14.75 -6.15 -9.55
N LEU A 194 -15.93 -6.78 -9.38
CA LEU A 194 -16.63 -6.94 -8.11
C LEU A 194 -16.29 -8.25 -7.36
N ARG A 195 -15.31 -9.03 -7.83
CA ARG A 195 -14.83 -10.22 -7.11
C ARG A 195 -13.64 -9.88 -6.19
#